data_AF-A0A381X1L1-F1
#
_entry.id   AF-A0A381X1L1-F1
#
_cell.length_a   1.000
_cell.length_b   1.000
_cell.length_c   1.000
_cell.angle_alpha   90.00
_cell.angle_beta   90.00
_cell.angle_gamma   90.00
#
_symmetry.space_group_name_H-M   'P 1'
#
loop_
_entity.id
_entity.type
_entity.pdbx_description
1 polymer ?
#
loop_
_entity_poly.entity_id
_entity_poly.type
_entity_poly.pdbx_seq_one_letter_code
_entity_poly.pdbx_strand_id
1 'polypeptide(L)'
;LGQIAGAAIVSSVMGFGYFLYVDFKESIFDLMGDLVTFPTFLYLVIFATVINFPLYNFALSKIPVAWVSLYTVFVPPIGALFSNYFLNEPISQKDIIAIFIILSGVLIPTIHKISREKFA
;
A
#
# COMPACT_ATOMS: atom_id res chain seq x y z
N LEU A 1 9.67 6.06 -11.03
CA LEU A 1 9.51 4.93 -11.98
C LEU A 1 10.07 3.61 -11.43
N GLY A 2 11.31 3.59 -10.93
CA GLY A 2 11.96 2.35 -10.46
C GLY A 2 11.21 1.57 -9.36
N GLN A 3 10.62 2.24 -8.37
CA GLN A 3 9.89 1.56 -7.28
C GLN A 3 8.62 0.85 -7.78
N ILE A 4 7.87 1.47 -8.70
CA ILE A 4 6.63 0.91 -9.26
C ILE A 4 6.97 -0.26 -10.20
N ALA A 5 7.98 -0.10 -11.05
CA ALA A 5 8.43 -1.16 -11.95
C ALA A 5 8.97 -2.36 -11.16
N GLY A 6 9.79 -2.12 -10.13
CA GLY A 6 10.30 -3.16 -9.24
C GLY A 6 9.18 -3.90 -8.51
N ALA A 7 8.24 -3.18 -7.91
CA ALA A 7 7.08 -3.78 -7.24
C ALA A 7 6.21 -4.57 -8.23
N ALA A 8 5.94 -4.04 -9.42
CA ALA A 8 5.14 -4.73 -10.43
C ALA A 8 5.79 -6.03 -10.90
N ILE A 9 7.11 -6.03 -11.13
CA ILE A 9 7.85 -7.24 -11.53
C ILE A 9 7.81 -8.28 -10.41
N VAL A 10 8.14 -7.89 -9.17
CA VAL A 10 8.14 -8.81 -8.02
C VAL A 10 6.74 -9.38 -7.78
N SER A 11 5.71 -8.54 -7.77
CA SER A 11 4.32 -8.96 -7.58
C SER A 11 3.83 -9.85 -8.72
N SER A 12 4.24 -9.60 -9.96
CA SER A 12 3.86 -10.43 -11.11
C SER A 12 4.52 -11.81 -11.06
N VAL A 13 5.80 -11.88 -10.68
CA VAL A 13 6.52 -13.16 -10.52
C VAL A 13 5.94 -13.96 -9.35
N MET A 14 5.72 -13.32 -8.19
CA MET A 14 5.10 -13.98 -7.04
C MET A 14 3.67 -14.43 -7.34
N GLY A 15 2.87 -13.59 -7.99
CA GLY A 15 1.50 -13.91 -8.37
C GLY A 15 1.43 -15.07 -9.36
N PHE A 16 2.32 -15.11 -10.35
CA PHE A 16 2.41 -16.21 -11.30
C PHE A 16 2.86 -17.51 -10.62
N GLY A 17 3.86 -17.45 -9.72
CA GLY A 17 4.28 -18.60 -8.94
C GLY A 17 3.17 -19.15 -8.05
N TYR A 18 2.39 -18.27 -7.41
CA TYR A 18 1.22 -18.65 -6.63
C TYR A 18 0.12 -19.27 -7.50
N PHE A 19 -0.14 -18.70 -8.68
CA PHE A 19 -1.10 -19.23 -9.64
C PHE A 19 -0.77 -20.66 -10.08
N LEU A 20 0.51 -20.99 -10.26
CA LEU A 20 0.93 -22.36 -10.60
C LEU A 20 0.88 -23.33 -9.42
N TYR A 21 0.95 -22.84 -8.19
CA TYR A 21 0.91 -23.66 -6.98
C TYR A 21 -0.52 -23.97 -6.51
N VAL A 22 -1.46 -23.06 -6.75
CA VAL A 22 -2.85 -23.19 -6.28
C VAL A 22 -3.68 -24.02 -7.24
N ASP A 23 -4.20 -25.14 -6.74
CA ASP A 23 -5.28 -25.87 -7.41
C ASP A 23 -6.58 -25.07 -7.30
N PHE A 24 -7.06 -24.56 -8.43
CA PHE A 24 -8.35 -23.88 -8.53
C PHE A 24 -9.48 -24.90 -8.40
N LYS A 25 -9.91 -25.11 -7.15
CA LYS A 25 -11.01 -26.04 -6.81
C LYS A 25 -12.38 -25.53 -7.25
N GLU A 26 -12.53 -24.22 -7.40
CA GLU A 26 -13.78 -23.57 -7.83
C GLU A 26 -13.62 -22.85 -9.17
N SER A 27 -14.68 -22.89 -9.98
CA SER A 27 -14.70 -22.20 -11.27
C SER A 27 -14.78 -20.69 -11.07
N ILE A 28 -14.14 -19.92 -11.96
CA ILE A 28 -14.22 -18.45 -11.94
C ILE A 28 -15.68 -17.98 -12.02
N PHE A 29 -16.53 -18.70 -12.75
CA PHE A 29 -17.95 -18.37 -12.88
C PHE A 29 -18.73 -18.54 -11.57
N ASP A 30 -18.32 -19.48 -10.72
CA ASP A 30 -18.94 -19.69 -9.40
C ASP A 30 -18.54 -18.56 -8.45
N LEU A 31 -17.27 -18.14 -8.48
CA LEU A 31 -16.75 -17.00 -7.72
C LEU A 31 -17.38 -15.66 -8.12
N MET A 32 -17.76 -15.50 -9.39
CA MET A 32 -18.49 -14.31 -9.86
C MET A 32 -19.96 -14.28 -9.42
N GLY A 33 -20.56 -15.44 -9.20
CA GLY A 33 -21.93 -15.57 -8.68
C GLY A 33 -22.03 -15.37 -7.18
N ASP A 34 -20.92 -15.46 -6.45
CA ASP A 34 -20.89 -15.31 -5.00
C ASP A 34 -21.16 -13.86 -4.56
N LEU A 35 -22.14 -13.70 -3.67
CA LEU A 35 -22.64 -12.40 -3.20
C LEU A 35 -21.64 -11.64 -2.32
N VAL A 36 -20.59 -12.30 -1.85
CA VAL A 36 -19.57 -11.70 -0.97
C VAL A 36 -18.28 -11.45 -1.75
N THR A 37 -17.81 -12.43 -2.50
CA THR A 37 -16.52 -12.40 -3.20
C THR A 37 -16.54 -11.41 -4.35
N PHE A 38 -17.58 -11.40 -5.18
CA PHE A 38 -17.63 -10.53 -6.34
C PHE A 38 -17.67 -9.02 -5.98
N PRO A 39 -18.50 -8.56 -5.04
CA PRO A 39 -18.45 -7.16 -4.60
C PRO A 39 -17.14 -6.79 -3.91
N THR A 40 -16.54 -7.70 -3.13
CA THR A 40 -15.24 -7.46 -2.49
C THR A 40 -14.14 -7.28 -3.53
N PHE A 41 -14.13 -8.12 -4.57
CA PHE A 41 -13.23 -7.97 -5.70
C PHE A 41 -13.43 -6.63 -6.40
N LEU A 42 -14.67 -6.24 -6.67
CA LEU A 42 -14.98 -4.97 -7.32
C LEU A 42 -14.52 -3.77 -6.49
N TYR A 43 -14.70 -3.82 -5.16
CA TYR A 43 -14.19 -2.82 -4.23
C TYR A 43 -12.67 -2.66 -4.34
N LEU A 44 -11.92 -3.77 -4.33
CA LEU A 44 -10.47 -3.75 -4.48
C LEU A 44 -10.04 -3.19 -5.85
N VAL A 45 -10.70 -3.59 -6.93
CA VAL A 45 -10.38 -3.07 -8.27
C VAL A 45 -10.59 -1.57 -8.36
N ILE A 46 -11.75 -1.07 -7.90
CA ILE A 46 -12.09 0.35 -8.02
C ILE A 46 -11.19 1.20 -7.12
N PHE A 47 -11.13 0.89 -5.83
CA PHE A 47 -10.46 1.75 -4.86
C PHE A 47 -8.95 1.52 -4.80
N ALA A 48 -8.50 0.26 -4.76
CA ALA A 48 -7.08 -0.04 -4.61
C ALA A 48 -6.29 0.15 -5.91
N THR A 49 -6.96 0.03 -7.09
CA THR A 49 -6.30 0.14 -8.40
C THR A 49 -6.76 1.36 -9.19
N VAL A 50 -8.02 1.40 -9.61
CA VAL A 50 -8.51 2.38 -10.60
C VAL A 50 -8.42 3.81 -10.09
N ILE A 51 -8.73 4.06 -8.81
CA ILE A 51 -8.65 5.40 -8.21
C ILE A 51 -7.22 5.69 -7.75
N ASN A 52 -6.58 4.74 -7.08
CA ASN A 52 -5.26 4.93 -6.48
C ASN A 52 -4.19 5.27 -7.54
N PHE A 53 -4.19 4.58 -8.69
CA PHE A 53 -3.15 4.76 -9.70
C PHE A 53 -3.16 6.17 -10.35
N PRO A 54 -4.29 6.72 -10.83
CA PRO A 54 -4.35 8.10 -11.32
C PRO A 54 -4.00 9.13 -10.26
N LEU A 55 -4.48 8.96 -9.01
CA LEU A 55 -4.16 9.88 -7.90
C LEU A 55 -2.65 9.90 -7.61
N TYR A 56 -2.02 8.73 -7.60
CA TYR A 56 -0.59 8.61 -7.40
C TYR A 56 0.21 9.28 -8.54
N ASN A 57 -0.19 9.07 -9.79
CA ASN A 57 0.44 9.74 -10.94
C ASN A 57 0.20 11.25 -10.93
N PHE A 58 -1.00 11.69 -10.52
CA PHE A 58 -1.29 13.10 -10.35
C PHE A 58 -0.38 13.73 -9.28
N ALA A 59 -0.17 13.06 -8.15
CA ALA A 59 0.76 13.53 -7.11
C ALA A 59 2.20 13.65 -7.65
N LEU A 60 2.68 12.65 -8.40
CA LEU A 60 3.99 12.71 -9.06
C LEU A 60 4.14 13.87 -10.05
N SER A 61 3.03 14.33 -10.66
CA SER A 61 3.05 15.48 -11.56
C SER A 61 3.16 16.83 -10.84
N LYS A 62 2.86 16.87 -9.53
CA LYS A 62 2.76 18.11 -8.74
C LYS A 62 3.86 18.26 -7.69
N ILE A 63 4.36 17.17 -7.12
CA ILE A 63 5.35 17.20 -6.05
C ILE A 63 6.56 16.31 -6.38
N PRO A 64 7.75 16.58 -5.80
CA PRO A 64 8.94 15.80 -6.09
C PRO A 64 8.75 14.32 -5.73
N VAL A 65 9.30 13.44 -6.56
CA VAL A 65 9.16 11.97 -6.43
C VAL A 65 9.56 11.46 -5.06
N ALA A 66 10.58 12.06 -4.44
CA ALA A 66 11.03 11.72 -3.09
C ALA A 66 9.91 11.89 -2.04
N TRP A 67 9.11 12.95 -2.15
CA TRP A 67 8.00 13.21 -1.21
C TRP A 67 6.85 12.23 -1.41
N VAL A 68 6.47 11.96 -2.66
CA VAL A 68 5.44 10.96 -2.97
C VAL A 68 5.81 9.61 -2.37
N SER A 69 7.08 9.23 -2.51
CA SER A 69 7.60 7.95 -1.99
C SER A 69 7.70 7.93 -0.45
N LEU A 70 7.89 9.08 0.20
CA LEU A 70 7.82 9.18 1.67
C LEU A 70 6.37 9.05 2.18
N TYR A 71 5.40 9.58 1.43
CA TYR A 71 3.99 9.48 1.82
C TYR A 71 3.44 8.05 1.75
N THR A 72 3.90 7.21 0.82
CA THR A 72 3.44 5.82 0.72
C THR A 72 3.83 4.97 1.93
N VAL A 73 4.89 5.36 2.65
CA VAL A 73 5.35 4.69 3.88
C VAL A 73 4.37 4.88 5.04
N PHE A 74 3.44 5.83 4.97
CA PHE A 74 2.36 5.98 5.97
C PHE A 74 1.20 4.99 5.79
N VAL A 75 1.13 4.28 4.67
CA VAL A 75 0.04 3.31 4.41
C VAL A 75 -0.06 2.24 5.51
N PRO A 76 1.03 1.57 5.95
CA PRO A 76 0.92 0.55 6.99
C PRO A 76 0.50 1.09 8.37
N PRO A 77 1.05 2.21 8.90
CA PRO A 77 0.56 2.78 10.15
C PRO A 77 -0.91 3.18 10.13
N ILE A 78 -1.36 3.85 9.05
CA ILE A 78 -2.76 4.25 8.91
C ILE A 78 -3.65 3.00 8.77
N GLY A 79 -3.19 2.01 8.01
CA GLY A 79 -3.88 0.72 7.86
C GLY A 79 -4.08 0.00 9.18
N ALA A 80 -3.05 -0.06 10.03
CA ALA A 80 -3.14 -0.67 11.36
C ALA A 80 -4.15 0.06 12.27
N LEU A 81 -4.15 1.40 12.24
CA LEU A 81 -5.12 2.20 12.99
C LEU A 81 -6.55 1.96 12.51
N PHE A 82 -6.76 1.90 11.19
CA PHE A 82 -8.05 1.58 10.62
C PHE A 82 -8.48 0.14 10.89
N SER A 83 -7.55 -0.81 10.94
CA SER A 83 -7.89 -2.19 11.31
C SER A 83 -8.41 -2.28 12.75
N ASN A 84 -7.75 -1.60 13.69
CA ASN A 84 -8.23 -1.51 15.06
C ASN A 84 -9.59 -0.79 15.16
N TYR A 85 -9.80 0.27 14.38
CA TYR A 85 -11.05 1.04 14.44
C TYR A 85 -12.25 0.34 13.77
N PHE A 86 -12.06 -0.22 12.57
CA PHE A 86 -13.15 -0.80 11.78
C PHE A 86 -13.33 -2.31 12.02
N LEU A 87 -12.23 -3.05 12.19
CA LEU A 87 -12.26 -4.51 12.38
C LEU A 87 -12.16 -4.90 13.86
N ASN A 88 -11.94 -3.95 14.77
CA ASN A 88 -11.68 -4.20 16.19
C ASN A 88 -10.46 -5.12 16.43
N GLU A 89 -9.47 -5.09 15.52
CA GLU A 89 -8.24 -5.86 15.67
C GLU A 89 -7.33 -5.25 16.75
N PRO A 90 -6.89 -6.03 17.75
CA PRO A 90 -6.06 -5.51 18.83
C PRO A 90 -4.67 -5.12 18.32
N ILE A 91 -4.27 -3.87 18.56
CA ILE A 91 -2.91 -3.41 18.25
C ILE A 91 -1.93 -4.04 19.26
N SER A 92 -1.03 -4.88 18.77
CA SER A 92 0.01 -5.51 19.57
C SER A 92 1.15 -4.53 19.89
N GLN A 93 1.93 -4.84 20.94
CA GLN A 93 3.17 -4.11 21.24
C GLN A 93 4.14 -4.11 20.04
N LYS A 94 4.16 -5.20 19.26
CA LYS A 94 4.98 -5.29 18.04
C LYS A 94 4.53 -4.27 16.98
N ASP A 95 3.23 -4.05 16.84
CA ASP A 95 2.67 -3.11 15.88
C ASP A 95 3.03 -1.67 16.26
N ILE A 96 2.98 -1.36 17.56
CA ILE A 96 3.39 -0.04 18.07
C ILE A 96 4.87 0.22 17.76
N ILE A 97 5.74 -0.75 18.01
CA ILE A 97 7.18 -0.63 17.70
C ILE A 97 7.39 -0.46 16.19
N ALA A 98 6.70 -1.23 15.36
CA ALA A 98 6.78 -1.11 13.90
C ALA A 98 6.33 0.26 13.41
N ILE A 99 5.19 0.76 13.91
CA ILE A 99 4.69 2.11 13.61
C ILE A 99 5.73 3.16 13.99
N PHE A 100 6.33 3.06 15.17
CA PHE A 100 7.34 4.00 15.64
C PHE A 100 8.60 4.01 14.76
N ILE A 101 9.09 2.83 14.35
CA ILE A 101 10.23 2.69 13.43
C ILE A 101 9.92 3.33 12.08
N ILE A 102 8.73 3.05 11.52
CA ILE A 102 8.27 3.58 10.23
C ILE A 102 8.21 5.12 10.28
N LEU A 103 7.56 5.68 11.30
CA LEU A 103 7.45 7.14 11.47
C LEU A 103 8.83 7.79 11.64
N SER A 104 9.70 7.18 12.45
CA SER A 104 11.07 7.68 12.65
C SER A 104 11.87 7.69 11.34
N GLY A 105 11.73 6.63 10.52
CA GLY A 105 12.39 6.53 9.22
C GLY A 105 12.00 7.64 8.24
N VAL A 106 10.73 8.06 8.26
CA VAL A 106 10.22 9.15 7.39
C VAL A 106 10.60 10.55 7.91
N LEU A 107 10.75 10.73 9.22
CA LEU A 107 11.11 12.01 9.80
C LEU A 107 12.55 12.41 9.50
N ILE A 108 13.49 11.45 9.39
CA ILE A 108 14.92 11.73 9.20
C ILE A 108 15.21 12.57 7.92
N PRO A 109 14.74 12.19 6.72
CA PRO A 109 14.96 12.99 5.51
C PRO A 109 14.28 14.36 5.56
N THR A 110 13.10 14.41 6.19
CA THR A 110 12.29 15.62 6.33
C THR A 110 13.00 16.67 7.18
N ILE A 111 13.54 16.26 8.33
CA ILE A 111 14.30 17.13 9.25
C ILE A 111 15.60 17.61 8.58
N HIS A 112 16.29 16.72 7.85
CA HIS A 112 17.52 17.10 7.13
C HIS A 112 17.27 18.20 6.09
N LYS A 113 16.17 18.13 5.34
CA LYS A 113 15.81 19.16 4.36
C LYS A 113 15.51 20.51 5.03
N ILE A 114 14.69 20.51 6.09
CA ILE A 114 14.33 21.72 6.84
C ILE A 114 15.58 22.38 7.45
N SER A 115 16.50 21.58 7.98
CA SER A 115 17.76 22.10 8.52
C SER A 115 18.62 22.79 7.45
N ARG A 116 18.62 22.32 6.20
CA ARG A 116 19.43 22.93 5.13
C ARG A 116 18.84 24.23 4.59
N GLU A 117 17.51 24.35 4.55
CA GLU A 117 16.83 25.60 4.17
C GLU A 117 16.98 26.71 5.23
N LYS A 118 17.21 26.36 6.49
CA LYS A 118 17.37 27.33 7.59
C LYS A 118 18.79 27.91 7.73
N PHE A 119 19.78 27.34 7.04
CA PHE A 119 21.19 27.74 7.08
C PHE A 119 21.76 28.16 5.70
N ALA A 120 20.88 28.41 4.72
CA ALA A 120 21.20 29.02 3.43
C ALA A 120 20.52 30.39 3.32
#